data_AF-A0A519HQK1-F1
#
_entry.id   AF-A0A519HQK1-F1
#
_cell.length_a   1.000
_cell.length_b   1.000
_cell.length_c   1.000
_cell.angle_alpha   90.00
_cell.angle_beta   90.00
_cell.angle_gamma   90.00
#
_symmetry.space_group_name_H-M   'P 1'
#
loop_
_entity.id
_entity.type
_entity.pdbx_description
1 polymer ?
#
loop_
_entity_poly.entity_id
_entity_poly.type
_entity_poly.pdbx_seq_one_letter_code
_entity_poly.pdbx_strand_id
1 'polypeptide(L)' 'MSQRPSKPDDLIVDPLTPTPEDGAVVVKDPPEAAMTLTADAAEISGLRMLDAADQARKQR' A
#
# COMPACT_ATOMS: atom_id res chain seq x y z
N MET A 1 20.49 -23.66 -2.94
CA MET A 1 19.53 -22.56 -2.69
C MET A 1 18.19 -23.18 -2.40
N SER A 2 17.69 -23.07 -1.16
CA SER A 2 16.36 -23.56 -0.80
C SER A 2 15.66 -22.45 -0.05
N GLN A 3 14.91 -21.61 -0.77
CA GLN A 3 13.94 -20.73 -0.14
C GLN A 3 12.82 -21.63 0.38
N ARG A 4 12.73 -21.78 1.71
CA ARG A 4 11.53 -22.31 2.34
C ARG A 4 10.39 -21.35 2.01
N PRO A 5 9.17 -21.82 1.74
CA PRO A 5 8.03 -20.93 1.67
C PRO A 5 7.89 -20.28 3.05
N SER A 6 8.20 -18.98 3.13
CA SER A 6 7.86 -18.16 4.27
C SER A 6 6.34 -18.27 4.42
N LYS A 7 5.88 -18.81 5.55
CA LYS A 7 4.47 -18.71 5.92
C LYS A 7 4.06 -17.25 5.80
N PRO A 8 2.89 -16.93 5.20
CA PRO A 8 2.42 -15.57 5.09
C PRO A 8 1.83 -15.14 6.43
N ASP A 9 2.63 -15.14 7.50
CA ASP A 9 2.19 -14.63 8.80
C ASP A 9 1.98 -13.10 8.75
N ASP A 10 2.51 -12.42 7.71
CA ASP A 10 2.40 -10.98 7.44
C ASP A 10 1.56 -10.66 6.18
N LEU A 11 0.61 -11.53 5.80
CA LEU A 11 -0.29 -11.24 4.68
C LEU A 11 -1.33 -10.20 5.08
N ILE A 12 -1.25 -9.04 4.44
CA ILE A 12 -2.18 -7.94 4.63
C ILE A 12 -3.42 -8.22 3.77
N VAL A 13 -4.53 -8.49 4.46
CA VAL A 13 -5.82 -8.77 3.84
C VAL A 13 -6.67 -7.50 3.67
N ASP A 14 -6.36 -6.45 4.43
CA ASP A 14 -7.07 -5.18 4.37
C ASP A 14 -6.36 -4.20 3.41
N PRO A 15 -7.09 -3.48 2.54
CA PRO A 15 -6.47 -2.50 1.66
C PRO A 15 -5.85 -1.34 2.42
N LEU A 16 -4.78 -0.78 1.85
CA LEU A 16 -4.13 0.43 2.35
C LEU A 16 -5.09 1.63 2.35
N THR A 17 -4.81 2.59 3.24
CA THR A 17 -5.55 3.84 3.41
C THR A 17 -4.64 5.06 3.20
N PRO A 18 -4.15 5.27 1.97
CA PRO A 18 -3.26 6.40 1.68
C PRO A 18 -3.97 7.75 1.82
N THR A 19 -3.24 8.78 2.24
CA THR A 19 -3.73 10.16 2.35
C THR A 19 -2.89 11.11 1.51
N PRO A 20 -3.48 12.06 0.78
CA PRO A 20 -2.73 13.10 0.09
C PRO A 20 -2.27 14.20 1.06
N GLU A 21 -1.00 14.56 1.01
CA GLU A 21 -0.39 15.62 1.83
C GLU A 21 0.66 16.37 1.00
N ASP A 22 0.53 17.70 0.88
CA ASP A 22 1.50 18.61 0.26
C ASP A 22 2.07 18.15 -1.09
N GLY A 23 1.20 17.60 -1.95
CA GLY A 23 1.62 17.08 -3.25
C GLY A 23 2.38 15.76 -3.21
N ALA A 24 2.26 15.01 -2.13
CA ALA A 24 2.69 13.64 -1.94
C ALA A 24 1.53 12.73 -1.49
N VAL A 25 1.74 11.42 -1.56
CA VAL A 25 0.83 10.40 -1.03
C VAL A 25 1.53 9.73 0.15
N VAL A 26 0.89 9.75 1.31
CA VAL A 26 1.41 9.21 2.56
C VAL A 26 0.65 7.93 2.92
N VAL A 27 1.41 6.87 3.19
CA VAL A 27 0.92 5.68 3.90
C VAL A 27 1.53 5.73 5.29
N LYS A 28 0.70 5.72 6.33
CA LYS A 28 1.18 5.78 7.71
C LYS A 28 1.76 4.44 8.13
N ASP A 29 2.85 4.51 8.90
CA ASP A 29 3.57 3.37 9.47
C ASP A 29 3.82 2.24 8.46
N PRO A 30 4.45 2.52 7.30
CA PRO A 30 4.78 1.48 6.35
C PRO A 30 5.80 0.54 7.01
N PRO A 31 5.63 -0.79 6.91
CA PRO A 31 6.61 -1.72 7.46
C PRO A 31 7.96 -1.56 6.77
N GLU A 32 9.04 -1.81 7.51
CA GLU A 32 10.42 -1.74 6.98
C GLU A 32 10.72 -2.83 5.94
N ALA A 33 9.94 -3.92 5.97
CA ALA A 33 10.06 -5.06 5.07
C ALA A 33 9.04 -4.99 3.91
N ALA A 34 9.26 -5.84 2.90
CA ALA A 34 8.35 -5.98 1.77
C ALA A 34 6.93 -6.35 2.24
N MET A 35 5.94 -5.55 1.83
CA MET A 35 4.54 -5.80 2.12
C MET A 35 3.99 -6.88 1.19
N THR A 36 3.32 -7.87 1.77
CA THR A 36 2.58 -8.88 1.01
C THR A 36 1.09 -8.62 1.20
N LEU A 37 0.38 -8.33 0.12
CA LEU A 37 -1.07 -8.12 0.13
C LEU A 37 -1.78 -9.29 -0.55
N THR A 38 -3.03 -9.54 -0.17
CA THR A 38 -3.92 -10.35 -1.01
C THR A 38 -4.15 -9.64 -2.34
N ALA A 39 -4.56 -10.39 -3.38
CA ALA A 39 -4.87 -9.82 -4.68
C ALA A 39 -5.94 -8.71 -4.58
N ASP A 40 -7.02 -8.97 -3.85
CA ASP A 40 -8.12 -8.01 -3.65
C ASP A 40 -7.65 -6.78 -2.85
N ALA A 41 -6.86 -6.99 -1.79
CA ALA A 41 -6.31 -5.88 -1.01
C ALA A 41 -5.38 -5.02 -1.87
N ALA A 42 -4.55 -5.64 -2.71
CA ALA A 42 -3.64 -4.94 -3.62
C ALA A 42 -4.41 -4.13 -4.67
N GLU A 43 -5.47 -4.69 -5.27
CA GLU A 43 -6.30 -4.00 -6.25
C GLU A 43 -6.94 -2.74 -5.65
N ILE A 44 -7.63 -2.90 -4.52
CA ILE A 44 -8.32 -1.77 -3.86
C ILE A 44 -7.30 -0.74 -3.37
N SER A 45 -6.15 -1.18 -2.85
CA SER A 45 -5.06 -0.28 -2.44
C SER A 45 -4.55 0.55 -3.62
N GLY A 46 -4.35 -0.09 -4.78
CA GLY A 46 -3.91 0.58 -6.00
C GLY A 46 -4.87 1.67 -6.44
N LEU A 47 -6.18 1.38 -6.46
CA LEU A 47 -7.20 2.37 -6.79
C LEU A 47 -7.15 3.57 -5.83
N ARG A 48 -7.07 3.33 -4.52
CA ARG A 48 -6.97 4.40 -3.52
C ARG A 48 -5.70 5.24 -3.66
N MET A 49 -4.58 4.61 -4.01
CA MET A 49 -3.31 5.30 -4.26
C MET A 49 -3.40 6.23 -5.47
N LEU A 50 -4.06 5.79 -6.55
CA LEU A 50 -4.27 6.61 -7.74
C LEU A 50 -5.15 7.83 -7.42
N ASP A 51 -6.23 7.64 -6.67
CA ASP A 51 -7.11 8.72 -6.23
C ASP A 51 -6.37 9.72 -5.34
N ALA A 52 -5.61 9.23 -4.35
CA ALA A 52 -4.80 10.08 -3.48
C ALA A 52 -3.73 10.84 -4.28
N ALA A 53 -3.09 10.22 -5.27
CA ALA A 53 -2.12 10.88 -6.11
C ALA A 53 -2.73 12.01 -6.95
N ASP A 54 -3.94 11.82 -7.48
CA ASP A 54 -4.67 12.87 -8.18
C ASP A 54 -5.01 14.05 -7.24
N GLN A 55 -5.52 13.75 -6.04
CA GLN A 55 -5.81 14.78 -5.03
C GLN A 55 -4.55 15.55 -4.61
N ALA A 56 -3.44 14.85 -4.36
CA ALA A 56 -2.18 15.47 -3.98
C ALA A 56 -1.68 16.45 -5.06
N ARG A 57 -1.75 16.08 -6.35
CA ARG A 57 -1.35 16.98 -7.45
C ARG A 57 -2.15 18.28 -7.48
N LYS A 58 -3.42 18.26 -7.06
CA LYS A 58 -4.29 19.43 -7.00
C LYS A 58 -3.99 20.37 -5.81
N GLN A 59 -3.24 19.90 -4.82
CA GLN A 59 -2.83 20.69 -3.66
C GLN A 59 -1.56 21.54 -3.90
N ARG A 60 -0.89 21.36 -5.05
CA ARG A 60 0.31 22.12 -5.43
C ARG A 60 0.00 23.43 -6.15
#